data_AF-A0A811K1Z1-F1
#
_entry.id   AF-A0A811K1Z1-F1
#
_cell.length_a   1.000
_cell.length_b   1.000
_cell.length_c   1.000
_cell.angle_alpha   90.00
_cell.angle_beta   90.00
_cell.angle_gamma   90.00
#
_symmetry.space_group_name_H-M   'P 1'
#
loop_
_entity.id
_entity.type
_entity.pdbx_description
1 polymer ?
#
loop_
_entity_poly.entity_id
_entity_poly.type
_entity_poly.pdbx_seq_one_letter_code
_entity_poly.pdbx_strand_id
1 'polypeptide(L)'
;MKLFAVVLLSLVALNAVQAGVDEDLRDSYIKFLGANNIKIDQAEAHRRLLAYKKESIDLANKYGIYDHIDELLSKTTELIIAASKAKVLFGSEYNKAVVAFHVLRNTLADHAHELEMIHVDFNNDLLASMAHDPTNNMGVKLLLAVNDEAKQLKYSLNYTAPVLRNIAANLVLEAYQVSIGKNITPVHELAQTISQRQRIDLEHPLSSGLRHYVESLQALFMKIYFGNSLDEYVGTPVLGKLMKTLRYAKYLQDDSILDGITGPALAIFESLVDNLMDLKKQIRH
;
A
#
# COMPACT_ATOMS: atom_id res chain seq x y z
N MET A 1 -47.79 -5.64 -27.14
CA MET A 1 -47.27 -4.30 -26.75
C MET A 1 -46.92 -4.16 -25.27
N LYS A 2 -47.64 -4.73 -24.30
CA LYS A 2 -47.31 -4.60 -22.86
C LYS A 2 -45.98 -5.27 -22.44
N LEU A 3 -45.62 -6.41 -23.05
CA LEU A 3 -44.37 -7.12 -22.74
C LEU A 3 -43.11 -6.32 -23.12
N PHE A 4 -43.16 -5.58 -24.23
CA PHE A 4 -42.04 -4.78 -24.74
C PHE A 4 -41.75 -3.57 -23.85
N ALA A 5 -42.80 -2.91 -23.34
CA ALA A 5 -42.67 -1.78 -22.41
C ALA A 5 -42.12 -2.21 -21.05
N VAL A 6 -42.48 -3.39 -20.55
CA VAL A 6 -41.94 -3.93 -19.29
C VAL A 6 -40.46 -4.27 -19.42
N VAL A 7 -40.05 -4.90 -20.53
CA VAL A 7 -38.63 -5.21 -20.81
C VAL A 7 -37.80 -3.92 -20.96
N LEU A 8 -38.34 -2.91 -21.65
CA LEU A 8 -37.68 -1.61 -21.80
C LEU A 8 -37.59 -0.85 -20.47
N LEU A 9 -38.64 -0.86 -19.64
CA LEU A 9 -38.64 -0.27 -18.30
C LEU A 9 -37.67 -1.00 -17.35
N SER A 10 -37.56 -2.33 -17.43
CA SER A 10 -36.57 -3.08 -16.66
C SER A 10 -35.14 -2.82 -17.13
N LEU A 11 -34.90 -2.61 -18.44
CA LEU A 11 -33.59 -2.24 -18.98
C LEU A 11 -33.20 -0.80 -18.62
N VAL A 12 -34.16 0.14 -18.67
CA VAL A 12 -33.95 1.52 -18.23
C VAL A 12 -33.75 1.59 -16.72
N ALA A 13 -34.50 0.81 -15.94
CA ALA A 13 -34.30 0.69 -14.50
C ALA A 13 -32.96 0.02 -14.16
N LEU A 14 -32.54 -1.02 -14.89
CA LEU A 14 -31.21 -1.64 -14.72
C LEU A 14 -30.10 -0.62 -15.00
N ASN A 15 -30.20 0.12 -16.11
CA ASN A 15 -29.20 1.13 -16.48
C ASN A 15 -29.20 2.33 -15.52
N ALA A 16 -30.36 2.73 -15.00
CA ALA A 16 -30.47 3.79 -14.00
C ALA A 16 -29.95 3.35 -12.62
N VAL A 17 -30.22 2.10 -12.22
CA VAL A 17 -29.66 1.50 -11.00
C VAL A 17 -28.15 1.35 -11.14
N GLN A 18 -27.67 0.86 -12.28
CA GLN A 18 -26.23 0.74 -12.56
C GLN A 18 -25.54 2.10 -12.55
N ALA A 19 -26.14 3.12 -13.16
CA ALA A 19 -25.62 4.48 -13.12
C ALA A 19 -25.56 5.03 -11.69
N GLY A 20 -26.62 4.83 -10.88
CA GLY A 20 -26.63 5.23 -9.47
C GLY A 20 -25.61 4.46 -8.61
N VAL A 21 -25.41 3.17 -8.88
CA VAL A 21 -24.40 2.30 -8.25
C VAL A 21 -22.98 2.78 -8.58
N ASP A 22 -22.73 3.17 -9.83
CA ASP A 22 -21.43 3.68 -10.28
C ASP A 22 -21.11 5.08 -9.71
N GLU A 23 -22.13 5.93 -9.54
CA GLU A 23 -22.00 7.23 -8.88
C GLU A 23 -21.66 7.08 -7.39
N ASP A 24 -22.38 6.22 -6.66
CA ASP A 24 -22.13 5.94 -5.25
C ASP A 24 -20.69 5.44 -5.06
N LEU A 25 -20.25 4.48 -5.89
CA LEU A 25 -18.91 3.89 -5.80
C LEU A 25 -17.80 4.90 -6.17
N ARG A 26 -18.02 5.75 -7.18
CA ARG A 26 -17.11 6.85 -7.55
C ARG A 26 -16.95 7.84 -6.39
N ASP A 27 -18.04 8.30 -5.80
CA ASP A 27 -18.00 9.31 -4.74
C ASP A 27 -17.32 8.78 -3.49
N SER A 28 -17.46 7.47 -3.24
CA SER A 28 -16.74 6.74 -2.19
C SER A 28 -15.23 6.77 -2.39
N TYR A 29 -14.81 6.49 -3.63
CA TYR A 29 -13.41 6.50 -4.04
C TYR A 29 -12.78 7.90 -3.92
N ILE A 30 -13.52 8.94 -4.33
CA ILE A 30 -13.10 10.35 -4.19
C ILE A 30 -12.96 10.74 -2.71
N LYS A 31 -13.93 10.38 -1.87
CA LYS A 31 -13.87 10.66 -0.42
C LYS A 31 -12.65 10.01 0.22
N PHE A 32 -12.32 8.77 -0.15
CA PHE A 32 -11.16 8.05 0.36
C PHE A 32 -9.84 8.73 -0.01
N LEU A 33 -9.66 9.03 -1.30
CA LEU A 33 -8.45 9.69 -1.76
C LEU A 33 -8.34 11.08 -1.13
N GLY A 34 -9.45 11.82 -1.05
CA GLY A 34 -9.51 13.11 -0.37
C GLY A 34 -9.11 13.04 1.11
N ALA A 35 -9.54 12.00 1.83
CA ALA A 35 -9.16 11.78 3.23
C ALA A 35 -7.66 11.45 3.42
N ASN A 36 -7.01 10.96 2.36
CA ASN A 36 -5.57 10.79 2.28
C ASN A 36 -4.89 11.99 1.59
N ASN A 37 -5.51 13.18 1.54
CA ASN A 37 -5.06 14.38 0.81
C ASN A 37 -4.66 14.14 -0.65
N ILE A 38 -5.17 13.09 -1.27
CA ILE A 38 -5.02 12.80 -2.70
C ILE A 38 -6.22 13.39 -3.40
N LYS A 39 -5.98 14.40 -4.22
CA LYS A 39 -7.04 15.04 -5.01
C LYS A 39 -7.06 14.42 -6.39
N ILE A 40 -8.16 13.76 -6.72
CA ILE A 40 -8.49 13.37 -8.09
C ILE A 40 -9.81 14.00 -8.48
N ASP A 41 -10.00 14.25 -9.76
CA ASP A 41 -11.29 14.71 -10.26
C ASP A 41 -12.29 13.53 -10.40
N GLN A 42 -13.56 13.88 -10.62
CA GLN A 42 -14.63 12.89 -10.78
C GLN A 42 -14.43 12.00 -12.01
N ALA A 43 -13.85 12.53 -13.08
CA ALA A 43 -13.67 11.79 -14.33
C ALA A 43 -12.60 10.70 -14.18
N GLU A 44 -11.49 11.00 -13.50
CA GLU A 44 -10.42 10.06 -13.19
C GLU A 44 -10.87 8.99 -12.21
N ALA A 45 -11.66 9.37 -11.18
CA ALA A 45 -12.27 8.42 -10.26
C ALA A 45 -13.16 7.42 -11.00
N HIS A 46 -14.03 7.94 -11.87
CA HIS A 46 -14.95 7.12 -12.66
C HIS A 46 -14.20 6.24 -13.68
N ARG A 47 -13.14 6.75 -14.33
CA ARG A 47 -12.32 5.96 -15.26
C ARG A 47 -11.66 4.76 -14.56
N ARG A 48 -11.10 4.97 -13.37
CA ARG A 48 -10.46 3.90 -12.58
C ARG A 48 -11.47 2.84 -12.14
N LEU A 49 -12.67 3.28 -11.77
CA LEU A 49 -13.78 2.40 -11.45
C LEU A 49 -14.16 1.48 -12.62
N LEU A 50 -14.39 2.09 -13.78
CA LEU A 50 -14.77 1.39 -14.99
C LEU A 50 -13.65 0.46 -15.47
N ALA A 51 -12.39 0.85 -15.31
CA ALA A 51 -11.25 0.02 -15.67
C ALA A 51 -11.28 -1.34 -14.94
N TYR A 52 -11.46 -1.35 -13.61
CA TYR A 52 -11.53 -2.60 -12.86
C TYR A 52 -12.69 -3.50 -13.29
N LYS A 53 -13.91 -2.94 -13.40
CA LYS A 53 -15.10 -3.73 -13.78
C LYS A 53 -14.94 -4.30 -15.19
N LYS A 54 -14.53 -3.45 -16.13
CA LYS A 54 -14.31 -3.82 -17.52
C LYS A 54 -13.24 -4.91 -17.63
N GLU A 55 -12.10 -4.74 -16.97
CA GLU A 55 -11.01 -5.71 -17.05
C GLU A 55 -11.35 -7.04 -16.38
N SER A 56 -12.07 -7.02 -15.26
CA SER A 56 -12.56 -8.25 -14.63
C SER A 56 -13.48 -9.02 -15.59
N ILE A 57 -14.37 -8.32 -16.30
CA ILE A 57 -15.27 -8.91 -17.30
C ILE A 57 -14.49 -9.40 -18.52
N ASP A 58 -13.56 -8.59 -19.04
CA ASP A 58 -12.75 -8.93 -20.22
C ASP A 58 -11.89 -10.18 -19.95
N LEU A 59 -11.27 -10.27 -18.77
CA LEU A 59 -10.53 -11.46 -18.33
C LEU A 59 -11.45 -12.66 -18.14
N ALA A 60 -12.60 -12.48 -17.50
CA ALA A 60 -13.53 -13.58 -17.27
C ALA A 60 -14.06 -14.15 -18.59
N ASN A 61 -14.34 -13.29 -19.57
CA ASN A 61 -14.73 -13.70 -20.92
C ASN A 61 -13.59 -14.39 -21.66
N LYS A 62 -12.36 -13.85 -21.57
CA LYS A 62 -11.17 -14.45 -22.18
C LYS A 62 -10.93 -15.88 -21.69
N TYR A 63 -11.14 -16.13 -20.41
CA TYR A 63 -10.90 -17.44 -19.78
C TYR A 63 -12.16 -18.31 -19.64
N GLY A 64 -13.32 -17.85 -20.12
CA GLY A 64 -14.57 -18.62 -20.09
C GLY A 64 -15.15 -18.84 -18.68
N ILE A 65 -14.87 -17.94 -17.74
CA ILE A 65 -15.29 -18.02 -16.33
C ILE A 65 -16.29 -16.92 -15.94
N TYR A 66 -16.92 -16.26 -16.92
CA TYR A 66 -17.84 -15.13 -16.70
C TYR A 66 -18.91 -15.43 -15.65
N ASP A 67 -19.60 -16.57 -15.76
CA ASP A 67 -20.69 -16.93 -14.84
C ASP A 67 -20.22 -17.03 -13.37
N HIS A 68 -18.96 -17.41 -13.14
CA HIS A 68 -18.38 -17.47 -11.79
C HIS A 68 -17.95 -16.10 -11.27
N ILE A 69 -17.56 -15.21 -12.19
CA ILE A 69 -17.08 -13.86 -11.88
C ILE A 69 -18.23 -12.87 -11.71
N ASP A 70 -19.32 -13.00 -12.46
CA ASP A 70 -20.45 -12.05 -12.46
C ASP A 70 -21.09 -11.92 -11.06
N GLU A 71 -21.33 -13.04 -10.39
CA GLU A 71 -21.86 -13.05 -9.01
C GLU A 71 -20.86 -12.44 -8.01
N LEU A 72 -19.57 -12.77 -8.14
CA LEU A 72 -18.51 -12.25 -7.27
C LEU A 72 -18.31 -10.74 -7.47
N LEU A 73 -18.34 -10.28 -8.71
CA LEU A 73 -18.18 -8.89 -9.11
C LEU A 73 -19.35 -8.02 -8.60
N SER A 74 -20.57 -8.52 -8.76
CA SER A 74 -21.80 -7.89 -8.26
C SER A 74 -21.77 -7.77 -6.73
N LYS A 75 -21.52 -8.88 -6.03
CA LYS A 75 -21.42 -8.90 -4.57
C LYS A 75 -20.31 -7.99 -4.03
N THR A 76 -19.16 -7.97 -4.70
CA THR A 76 -18.04 -7.09 -4.31
C THR A 76 -18.43 -5.63 -4.45
N THR A 77 -19.06 -5.26 -5.56
CA THR A 77 -19.56 -3.90 -5.82
C THR A 77 -20.54 -3.45 -4.74
N GLU A 78 -21.53 -4.29 -4.40
CA GLU A 78 -22.51 -4.02 -3.36
C GLU A 78 -21.85 -3.80 -1.99
N LEU A 79 -20.87 -4.63 -1.62
CA LEU A 79 -20.16 -4.51 -0.35
C LEU A 79 -19.34 -3.24 -0.25
N ILE A 80 -18.70 -2.78 -1.34
CA ILE A 80 -17.94 -1.52 -1.33
C ILE A 80 -18.91 -0.33 -1.17
N ILE A 81 -20.05 -0.33 -1.87
CA ILE A 81 -21.08 0.71 -1.74
C ILE A 81 -21.68 0.73 -0.33
N ALA A 82 -21.95 -0.44 0.26
CA ALA A 82 -22.45 -0.52 1.62
C ALA A 82 -21.42 0.04 2.62
N ALA A 83 -20.14 -0.31 2.45
CA ALA A 83 -19.06 0.17 3.30
C ALA A 83 -18.87 1.69 3.23
N SER A 84 -19.05 2.29 2.05
CA SER A 84 -18.86 3.73 1.87
C SER A 84 -19.98 4.61 2.41
N LYS A 85 -21.16 4.01 2.66
CA LYS A 85 -22.28 4.64 3.36
C LYS A 85 -22.06 4.68 4.88
N ALA A 86 -21.01 4.04 5.39
CA ALA A 86 -20.65 4.12 6.80
C ALA A 86 -20.24 5.55 7.19
N LYS A 87 -20.44 5.91 8.47
CA LYS A 87 -20.07 7.23 9.00
C LYS A 87 -18.55 7.45 9.00
N VAL A 88 -17.77 6.38 9.07
CA VAL A 88 -16.30 6.44 9.14
C VAL A 88 -15.73 5.97 7.80
N LEU A 89 -14.93 6.81 7.16
CA LEU A 89 -14.31 6.52 5.86
C LEU A 89 -13.20 5.45 5.92
N PHE A 90 -12.72 5.14 7.12
CA PHE A 90 -11.73 4.08 7.38
C PHE A 90 -12.27 3.21 8.50
N GLY A 91 -12.56 1.94 8.21
CA GLY A 91 -13.26 1.13 9.18
C GLY A 91 -13.25 -0.35 8.87
N SER A 92 -13.65 -1.13 9.85
CA SER A 92 -13.95 -2.56 9.74
C SER A 92 -15.04 -2.87 8.70
N GLU A 93 -15.82 -1.84 8.34
CA GLU A 93 -16.90 -1.85 7.37
C GLU A 93 -16.41 -2.24 5.98
N TYR A 94 -15.16 -1.89 5.63
CA TYR A 94 -14.53 -2.31 4.38
C TYR A 94 -13.96 -3.74 4.43
N ASN A 95 -13.83 -4.38 5.59
CA ASN A 95 -13.20 -5.71 5.69
C ASN A 95 -13.94 -6.75 4.86
N LYS A 96 -15.27 -6.72 4.86
CA LYS A 96 -16.09 -7.64 4.05
C LYS A 96 -15.88 -7.39 2.55
N ALA A 97 -15.77 -6.13 2.15
CA ALA A 97 -15.50 -5.75 0.77
C ALA A 97 -14.11 -6.21 0.33
N VAL A 98 -13.08 -6.02 1.17
CA VAL A 98 -11.72 -6.52 0.93
C VAL A 98 -11.71 -8.04 0.77
N VAL A 99 -12.35 -8.78 1.67
CA VAL A 99 -12.41 -10.25 1.58
C VAL A 99 -13.09 -10.68 0.27
N ALA A 100 -14.21 -10.06 -0.10
CA ALA A 100 -14.91 -10.37 -1.34
C ALA A 100 -14.05 -10.06 -2.58
N PHE A 101 -13.38 -8.91 -2.59
CA PHE A 101 -12.49 -8.50 -3.67
C PHE A 101 -11.30 -9.46 -3.78
N HIS A 102 -10.75 -9.91 -2.66
CA HIS A 102 -9.64 -10.86 -2.65
C HIS A 102 -10.04 -12.22 -3.24
N VAL A 103 -11.28 -12.68 -2.95
CA VAL A 103 -11.84 -13.88 -3.59
C VAL A 103 -11.98 -13.69 -5.09
N LEU A 104 -12.59 -12.58 -5.54
CA LEU A 104 -12.70 -12.23 -6.96
C LEU A 104 -11.33 -12.25 -7.67
N ARG A 105 -10.35 -11.59 -7.05
CA ARG A 105 -8.98 -11.52 -7.56
C ARG A 105 -8.36 -12.90 -7.67
N ASN A 106 -8.49 -13.76 -6.66
CA ASN A 106 -7.89 -15.10 -6.67
C ASN A 106 -8.53 -15.99 -7.74
N THR A 107 -9.86 -15.94 -7.92
CA THR A 107 -10.54 -16.67 -9.00
C THR A 107 -10.02 -16.27 -10.39
N LEU A 108 -9.78 -14.98 -10.62
CA LEU A 108 -9.18 -14.47 -11.86
C LEU A 108 -7.70 -14.89 -11.99
N ALA A 109 -6.93 -14.79 -10.91
CA ALA A 109 -5.50 -15.11 -10.88
C ALA A 109 -5.20 -16.60 -11.08
N ASP A 110 -6.17 -17.50 -10.84
CA ASP A 110 -6.05 -18.92 -11.17
C ASP A 110 -5.92 -19.17 -12.69
N HIS A 111 -6.26 -18.16 -13.52
CA HIS A 111 -6.30 -18.27 -14.97
C HIS A 111 -5.46 -17.20 -15.68
N ALA A 112 -5.43 -15.97 -15.15
CA ALA A 112 -4.79 -14.82 -15.76
C ALA A 112 -3.32 -14.66 -15.36
N HIS A 113 -2.50 -14.13 -16.26
CA HIS A 113 -1.12 -13.76 -15.92
C HIS A 113 -1.09 -12.48 -15.07
N GLU A 114 -0.04 -12.33 -14.26
CA GLU A 114 0.10 -11.19 -13.32
C GLU A 114 0.01 -9.82 -14.01
N LEU A 115 0.56 -9.68 -15.22
CA LEU A 115 0.47 -8.43 -15.99
C LEU A 115 -0.97 -8.07 -16.38
N GLU A 116 -1.80 -9.07 -16.65
CA GLU A 116 -3.20 -8.87 -17.01
C GLU A 116 -4.05 -8.50 -15.80
N MET A 117 -3.58 -8.81 -14.60
CA MET A 117 -4.25 -8.55 -13.33
C MET A 117 -3.93 -7.16 -12.76
N ILE A 118 -3.08 -6.36 -13.42
CA ILE A 118 -2.52 -5.14 -12.83
C ILE A 118 -3.56 -4.14 -12.29
N HIS A 119 -4.69 -3.93 -12.98
CA HIS A 119 -5.72 -3.02 -12.47
C HIS A 119 -6.61 -3.67 -11.41
N VAL A 120 -6.82 -5.00 -11.47
CA VAL A 120 -7.52 -5.75 -10.42
C VAL A 120 -6.69 -5.70 -9.14
N ASP A 121 -5.39 -5.98 -9.24
CA ASP A 121 -4.44 -5.94 -8.12
C ASP A 121 -4.31 -4.52 -7.55
N PHE A 122 -4.24 -3.49 -8.40
CA PHE A 122 -4.28 -2.08 -7.97
C PHE A 122 -5.50 -1.79 -7.08
N ASN A 123 -6.70 -2.16 -7.53
CA ASN A 123 -7.93 -1.89 -6.80
C ASN A 123 -8.02 -2.73 -5.51
N ASN A 124 -7.54 -3.97 -5.53
CA ASN A 124 -7.46 -4.82 -4.35
C ASN A 124 -6.56 -4.20 -3.28
N ASP A 125 -5.33 -3.82 -3.64
CA ASP A 125 -4.35 -3.25 -2.70
C ASP A 125 -4.78 -1.87 -2.19
N LEU A 126 -5.39 -1.08 -3.07
CA LEU A 126 -5.97 0.20 -2.68
C LEU A 126 -7.12 -0.01 -1.69
N LEU A 127 -8.07 -0.90 -1.97
CA LEU A 127 -9.19 -1.22 -1.08
C LEU A 127 -8.71 -1.79 0.26
N ALA A 128 -7.69 -2.67 0.24
CA ALA A 128 -7.07 -3.20 1.45
C ALA A 128 -6.43 -2.10 2.32
N SER A 129 -5.88 -1.05 1.69
CA SER A 129 -5.39 0.13 2.40
C SER A 129 -6.51 0.98 3.03
N MET A 130 -7.75 0.88 2.51
CA MET A 130 -8.95 1.58 3.03
C MET A 130 -9.54 0.89 4.26
N ALA A 131 -9.51 -0.44 4.29
CA ALA A 131 -9.90 -1.19 5.46
C ALA A 131 -9.05 -0.77 6.65
N HIS A 132 -9.69 -0.59 7.81
CA HIS A 132 -8.97 -0.39 9.06
C HIS A 132 -8.36 -1.73 9.49
N ASP A 133 -7.45 -2.24 8.67
CA ASP A 133 -6.73 -3.48 8.90
C ASP A 133 -5.78 -3.26 10.09
N PRO A 134 -5.87 -4.12 11.13
CA PRO A 134 -4.86 -4.17 12.19
C PRO A 134 -3.43 -4.08 11.68
N THR A 135 -3.14 -4.67 10.52
CA THR A 135 -1.83 -4.63 9.86
C THR A 135 -1.42 -3.21 9.47
N ASN A 136 -2.31 -2.42 8.86
CA ASN A 136 -1.95 -1.05 8.46
C ASN A 136 -1.82 -0.13 9.67
N ASN A 137 -2.66 -0.31 10.70
CA ASN A 137 -2.55 0.42 11.97
C ASN A 137 -1.24 0.12 12.70
N MET A 138 -0.84 -1.15 12.76
CA MET A 138 0.46 -1.54 13.31
C MET A 138 1.60 -0.94 12.50
N GLY A 139 1.52 -1.00 11.16
CA GLY A 139 2.51 -0.37 10.28
C GLY A 139 2.68 1.13 10.52
N VAL A 140 1.58 1.87 10.73
CA VAL A 140 1.63 3.30 11.08
C VAL A 140 2.24 3.51 12.46
N LYS A 141 1.88 2.68 13.46
CA LYS A 141 2.46 2.73 14.80
C LYS A 141 3.98 2.52 14.77
N LEU A 142 4.45 1.56 13.98
CA LEU A 142 5.88 1.28 13.79
C LEU A 142 6.62 2.46 13.16
N LEU A 143 6.05 3.07 12.12
CA LEU A 143 6.64 4.27 11.50
C LEU A 143 6.62 5.49 12.43
N LEU A 144 5.62 5.61 13.31
CA LEU A 144 5.62 6.64 14.36
C LEU A 144 6.75 6.41 15.36
N ALA A 145 6.99 5.17 15.79
CA ALA A 145 8.10 4.84 16.67
C ALA A 145 9.46 5.23 16.05
N VAL A 146 9.66 4.96 14.75
CA VAL A 146 10.84 5.43 14.00
C VAL A 146 10.95 6.96 14.01
N ASN A 147 9.83 7.66 13.75
CA ASN A 147 9.77 9.11 13.73
C ASN A 147 10.05 9.73 15.10
N ASP A 148 9.61 9.10 16.19
CA ASP A 148 9.82 9.58 17.55
C ASP A 148 11.24 9.29 18.05
N GLU A 149 11.80 8.13 17.72
CA GLU A 149 13.21 7.81 17.99
C GLU A 149 14.15 8.79 17.26
N ALA A 150 13.87 9.09 15.99
CA ALA A 150 14.63 10.06 15.22
C ALA A 150 14.56 11.48 15.84
N LYS A 151 13.43 11.89 16.42
CA LYS A 151 13.29 13.17 17.14
C LYS A 151 14.18 13.24 18.38
N GLN A 152 14.31 12.14 19.12
CA GLN A 152 15.19 12.08 20.30
C GLN A 152 16.65 12.33 19.92
N LEU A 153 17.05 11.90 18.71
CA LEU A 153 18.35 12.20 18.09
C LEU A 153 18.43 13.62 17.50
N LYS A 154 17.59 14.55 17.96
CA LYS A 154 17.46 15.96 17.52
C LYS A 154 17.06 16.14 16.05
N TYR A 155 16.42 15.14 15.45
CA TYR A 155 15.98 15.22 14.05
C TYR A 155 14.45 15.22 13.91
N SER A 156 13.92 16.29 13.31
CA SER A 156 12.48 16.53 13.27
C SER A 156 11.86 16.02 11.97
N LEU A 157 11.55 14.71 11.90
CA LEU A 157 10.75 14.17 10.80
C LEU A 157 9.29 14.64 10.83
N ASN A 158 8.80 15.07 11.99
CA ASN A 158 7.50 15.73 12.22
C ASN A 158 6.30 15.10 11.49
N TYR A 159 6.36 13.79 11.24
CA TYR A 159 5.23 13.10 10.66
C TYR A 159 4.22 12.75 11.74
N THR A 160 2.96 13.09 11.47
CA THR A 160 1.81 12.70 12.27
C THR A 160 1.23 11.39 11.74
N ALA A 161 0.42 10.69 12.54
CA ALA A 161 -0.24 9.46 12.11
C ALA A 161 -1.07 9.65 10.81
N PRO A 162 -1.85 10.74 10.63
CA PRO A 162 -2.51 11.03 9.36
C PRO A 162 -1.55 11.18 8.18
N VAL A 163 -0.39 11.81 8.38
CA VAL A 163 0.62 11.96 7.31
C VAL A 163 1.22 10.60 6.94
N LEU A 164 1.53 9.74 7.91
CA LEU A 164 2.06 8.39 7.63
C LEU A 164 1.04 7.49 6.93
N ARG A 165 -0.25 7.61 7.26
CA ARG A 165 -1.33 6.92 6.53
C ARG A 165 -1.42 7.38 5.08
N ASN A 166 -1.38 8.69 4.86
CA ASN A 166 -1.32 9.28 3.54
C ASN A 166 -0.11 8.78 2.74
N ILE A 167 1.07 8.72 3.37
CA ILE A 167 2.29 8.19 2.75
C ILE A 167 2.09 6.73 2.32
N ALA A 168 1.48 5.89 3.16
CA ALA A 168 1.22 4.48 2.84
C ALA A 168 0.24 4.32 1.66
N ALA A 169 -0.82 5.14 1.60
CA ALA A 169 -1.77 5.10 0.48
C ALA A 169 -1.13 5.59 -0.84
N ASN A 170 -0.34 6.67 -0.76
CA ASN A 170 0.39 7.20 -1.92
C ASN A 170 1.46 6.23 -2.45
N LEU A 171 2.07 5.42 -1.58
CA LEU A 171 3.02 4.39 -2.01
C LEU A 171 2.37 3.40 -2.99
N VAL A 172 1.16 2.91 -2.68
CA VAL A 172 0.40 2.00 -3.54
C VAL A 172 0.07 2.69 -4.88
N LEU A 173 -0.42 3.93 -4.82
CA LEU A 173 -0.79 4.69 -6.01
C LEU A 173 0.40 4.95 -6.93
N GLU A 174 1.52 5.43 -6.37
CA GLU A 174 2.76 5.69 -7.10
C GLU A 174 3.28 4.41 -7.76
N ALA A 175 3.32 3.30 -7.02
CA ALA A 175 3.78 2.01 -7.53
C ALA A 175 2.97 1.53 -8.75
N TYR A 176 1.63 1.51 -8.65
CA TYR A 176 0.79 1.03 -9.75
C TYR A 176 0.69 2.00 -10.92
N GLN A 177 0.64 3.31 -10.69
CA GLN A 177 0.56 4.29 -11.78
C GLN A 177 1.79 4.25 -12.68
N VAL A 178 2.99 4.15 -12.09
CA VAL A 178 4.23 4.02 -12.85
C VAL A 178 4.29 2.65 -13.55
N SER A 179 3.78 1.61 -12.91
CA SER A 179 3.79 0.23 -13.43
C SER A 179 2.87 0.03 -14.64
N ILE A 180 1.67 0.62 -14.64
CA ILE A 180 0.71 0.57 -15.76
C ILE A 180 1.32 1.12 -17.05
N GLY A 181 2.03 2.25 -16.97
CA GLY A 181 2.71 2.84 -18.13
C GLY A 181 3.87 2.01 -18.68
N LYS A 182 4.36 1.04 -17.91
CA LYS A 182 5.54 0.23 -18.23
C LYS A 182 5.22 -1.25 -18.46
N ASN A 183 3.95 -1.65 -18.35
CA ASN A 183 3.52 -3.04 -18.44
C ASN A 183 4.34 -3.98 -17.53
N ILE A 184 4.54 -3.55 -16.28
CA ILE A 184 5.15 -4.34 -15.21
C ILE A 184 4.16 -4.43 -14.06
N THR A 185 4.35 -5.39 -13.17
CA THR A 185 3.55 -5.58 -11.96
C THR A 185 4.42 -5.27 -10.73
N PRO A 186 3.94 -4.43 -9.78
CA PRO A 186 4.64 -4.13 -8.55
C PRO A 186 4.18 -5.00 -7.36
N VAL A 187 3.25 -5.94 -7.58
CA VAL A 187 2.52 -6.69 -6.52
C VAL A 187 3.50 -7.32 -5.53
N HIS A 188 4.49 -8.05 -6.03
CA HIS A 188 5.45 -8.77 -5.23
C HIS A 188 6.32 -7.83 -4.38
N GLU A 189 6.90 -6.80 -4.99
CA GLU A 189 7.74 -5.83 -4.30
C GLU A 189 6.96 -4.97 -3.30
N LEU A 190 5.70 -4.64 -3.61
CA LEU A 190 4.80 -3.93 -2.70
C LEU A 190 4.41 -4.80 -1.50
N ALA A 191 4.05 -6.06 -1.72
CA ALA A 191 3.75 -7.01 -0.65
C ALA A 191 4.97 -7.23 0.27
N GLN A 192 6.17 -7.36 -0.31
CA GLN A 192 7.42 -7.43 0.46
C GLN A 192 7.63 -6.16 1.28
N THR A 193 7.41 -4.98 0.71
CA THR A 193 7.54 -3.69 1.40
C THR A 193 6.59 -3.60 2.60
N ILE A 194 5.32 -3.99 2.41
CA ILE A 194 4.32 -4.03 3.48
C ILE A 194 4.74 -5.02 4.57
N SER A 195 5.27 -6.19 4.20
CA SER A 195 5.73 -7.22 5.14
C SER A 195 6.92 -6.74 5.97
N GLN A 196 7.95 -6.14 5.33
CA GLN A 196 9.14 -5.65 6.06
C GLN A 196 8.80 -4.49 7.00
N ARG A 197 7.84 -3.63 6.63
CA ARG A 197 7.31 -2.60 7.55
C ARG A 197 6.81 -3.20 8.86
N GLN A 198 6.18 -4.38 8.84
CA GLN A 198 5.68 -5.05 10.05
C GLN A 198 6.77 -5.69 10.90
N ARG A 199 7.99 -5.81 10.39
CA ARG A 199 9.14 -6.40 11.10
C ARG A 199 9.99 -5.37 11.84
N ILE A 200 9.62 -4.10 11.76
CA ILE A 200 10.24 -3.07 12.60
C ILE A 200 9.94 -3.43 14.06
N ASP A 201 10.96 -3.41 14.89
CA ASP A 201 10.82 -3.64 16.33
C ASP A 201 10.33 -2.34 16.99
N LEU A 202 9.26 -2.40 17.79
CA LEU A 202 8.75 -1.24 18.51
C LEU A 202 9.73 -0.74 19.59
N GLU A 203 10.49 -1.65 20.20
CA GLU A 203 11.45 -1.31 21.26
C GLU A 203 12.78 -0.82 20.68
N HIS A 204 13.11 -1.27 19.47
CA HIS A 204 14.31 -0.90 18.74
C HIS A 204 13.98 -0.47 17.29
N PRO A 205 13.26 0.65 17.09
CA PRO A 205 12.69 1.02 15.79
C PRO A 205 13.73 1.37 14.72
N LEU A 206 14.97 1.69 15.11
CA LEU A 206 16.07 1.94 14.17
C LEU A 206 16.92 0.69 13.86
N SER A 207 16.58 -0.49 14.39
CA SER A 207 17.37 -1.74 14.24
C SER A 207 17.41 -2.31 12.80
N SER A 208 17.87 -3.56 12.65
CA SER A 208 17.89 -4.27 11.36
C SER A 208 16.51 -4.36 10.70
N GLY A 209 15.42 -4.33 11.47
CA GLY A 209 14.06 -4.28 10.91
C GLY A 209 13.83 -3.05 10.01
N LEU A 210 14.31 -1.87 10.43
CA LEU A 210 14.25 -0.66 9.62
C LEU A 210 15.13 -0.78 8.37
N ARG A 211 16.31 -1.38 8.49
CA ARG A 211 17.20 -1.61 7.35
C ARG A 211 16.53 -2.46 6.27
N HIS A 212 15.92 -3.58 6.66
CA HIS A 212 15.20 -4.44 5.71
C HIS A 212 13.99 -3.75 5.08
N TYR A 213 13.31 -2.88 5.83
CA TYR A 213 12.25 -2.05 5.26
C TYR A 213 12.79 -1.07 4.20
N VAL A 214 13.90 -0.38 4.48
CA VAL A 214 14.56 0.52 3.52
C VAL A 214 15.05 -0.24 2.28
N GLU A 215 15.61 -1.43 2.43
CA GLU A 215 16.04 -2.29 1.32
C GLU A 215 14.85 -2.70 0.44
N SER A 216 13.70 -3.06 1.04
CA SER A 216 12.50 -3.40 0.27
C SER A 216 11.91 -2.20 -0.48
N LEU A 217 11.91 -1.00 0.14
CA LEU A 217 11.54 0.24 -0.54
C LEU A 217 12.47 0.53 -1.73
N GLN A 218 13.77 0.28 -1.58
CA GLN A 218 14.73 0.44 -2.67
C GLN A 218 14.47 -0.56 -3.80
N ALA A 219 14.14 -1.82 -3.49
CA ALA A 219 13.80 -2.82 -4.51
C ALA A 219 12.55 -2.40 -5.30
N LEU A 220 11.49 -1.95 -4.61
CA LEU A 220 10.28 -1.40 -5.25
C LEU A 220 10.61 -0.17 -6.10
N PHE A 221 11.41 0.76 -5.58
CA PHE A 221 11.86 1.93 -6.33
C PHE A 221 12.57 1.53 -7.62
N MET A 222 13.55 0.62 -7.51
CA MET A 222 14.30 0.15 -8.66
C MET A 222 13.40 -0.56 -9.66
N LYS A 223 12.44 -1.39 -9.22
CA LYS A 223 11.49 -2.08 -10.09
C LYS A 223 10.69 -1.11 -10.97
N ILE A 224 10.12 -0.08 -10.37
CA ILE A 224 9.21 0.83 -11.07
C ILE A 224 9.94 1.99 -11.77
N TYR A 225 11.15 2.37 -11.33
CA TYR A 225 11.94 3.47 -11.90
C TYR A 225 13.20 3.02 -12.68
N PHE A 226 13.43 1.72 -12.88
CA PHE A 226 14.61 1.24 -13.63
C PHE A 226 14.70 1.91 -15.00
N GLY A 227 15.84 2.53 -15.29
CA GLY A 227 16.16 3.08 -16.61
C GLY A 227 15.65 4.49 -16.94
N ASN A 228 14.96 5.20 -16.04
CA ASN A 228 14.41 6.53 -16.30
C ASN A 228 15.09 7.66 -15.50
N SER A 229 14.98 8.91 -15.99
CA SER A 229 15.30 10.08 -15.18
C SER A 229 14.27 10.24 -14.07
N LEU A 230 14.67 10.83 -12.95
CA LEU A 230 13.79 11.15 -11.82
C LEU A 230 12.71 12.20 -12.19
N ASP A 231 12.43 12.46 -13.47
CA ASP A 231 11.49 13.50 -13.92
C ASP A 231 10.11 12.92 -14.29
N GLU A 232 9.93 11.61 -14.33
CA GLU A 232 8.63 10.94 -14.53
C GLU A 232 7.89 10.69 -13.20
N TYR A 233 7.93 11.65 -12.27
CA TYR A 233 7.11 11.55 -11.06
C TYR A 233 5.65 11.84 -11.42
N VAL A 234 4.81 10.80 -11.35
CA VAL A 234 3.36 10.96 -11.36
C VAL A 234 2.87 10.99 -9.91
N GLY A 235 2.58 12.19 -9.40
CA GLY A 235 2.09 12.41 -8.03
C GLY A 235 3.12 13.04 -7.08
N THR A 236 2.97 12.82 -5.78
CA THR A 236 3.98 13.23 -4.78
C THR A 236 5.07 12.16 -4.75
N PRO A 237 6.38 12.50 -4.81
CA PRO A 237 7.49 11.54 -4.77
C PRO A 237 7.65 10.96 -3.35
N VAL A 238 6.64 10.22 -2.90
CA VAL A 238 6.52 9.74 -1.54
C VAL A 238 7.51 8.63 -1.29
N LEU A 239 7.68 7.71 -2.25
CA LEU A 239 8.58 6.57 -2.11
C LEU A 239 10.03 7.02 -1.93
N GLY A 240 10.51 7.92 -2.82
CA GLY A 240 11.86 8.48 -2.75
C GLY A 240 12.10 9.32 -1.49
N LYS A 241 11.12 10.14 -1.08
CA LYS A 241 11.21 10.96 0.14
C LYS A 241 11.23 10.10 1.40
N LEU A 242 10.32 9.13 1.49
CA LEU A 242 10.24 8.19 2.62
C LEU A 242 11.55 7.40 2.74
N MET A 243 12.06 6.83 1.64
CA MET A 243 13.32 6.09 1.65
C MET A 243 14.50 6.96 2.11
N LYS A 244 14.64 8.19 1.61
CA LYS A 244 15.70 9.13 2.05
C LYS A 244 15.60 9.43 3.55
N THR A 245 14.39 9.74 4.01
CA THR A 245 14.10 10.00 5.42
C THR A 245 14.50 8.81 6.30
N LEU A 246 14.10 7.59 5.94
CA LEU A 246 14.35 6.40 6.76
C LEU A 246 15.82 5.99 6.75
N ARG A 247 16.50 6.13 5.61
CA ARG A 247 17.96 5.96 5.52
C ARG A 247 18.69 6.91 6.45
N TYR A 248 18.27 8.18 6.46
CA TYR A 248 18.87 9.18 7.32
C TYR A 248 18.60 8.91 8.80
N ALA A 249 17.37 8.50 9.17
CA ALA A 249 17.07 8.07 10.54
C ALA A 249 17.95 6.89 10.99
N LYS A 250 18.17 5.90 10.10
CA LYS A 250 19.07 4.77 10.37
C LYS A 250 20.52 5.19 10.53
N TYR A 251 20.99 6.10 9.67
CA TYR A 251 22.33 6.64 9.70
C TYR A 251 22.65 7.32 11.05
N LEU A 252 21.73 8.11 11.61
CA LEU A 252 21.94 8.77 12.92
C LEU A 252 22.13 7.80 14.09
N GLN A 253 21.57 6.58 14.02
CA GLN A 253 21.84 5.54 15.00
C GLN A 253 23.27 5.01 14.87
N ASP A 254 23.74 4.81 13.63
CA ASP A 254 25.06 4.26 13.34
C ASP A 254 26.18 5.30 13.63
N ASP A 255 25.88 6.59 13.47
CA ASP A 255 26.81 7.71 13.67
C ASP A 255 27.00 8.08 15.16
N SER A 256 25.96 8.03 16.00
CA SER A 256 26.06 8.53 17.39
C SER A 256 26.98 7.72 18.33
N ILE A 257 27.32 6.48 17.99
CA ILE A 257 28.23 5.63 18.78
C ILE A 257 29.70 5.83 18.37
N LEU A 258 29.96 6.25 17.13
CA LEU A 258 31.32 6.31 16.55
C LEU A 258 31.81 7.73 16.26
N ASP A 259 30.91 8.72 16.13
CA ASP A 259 31.25 10.11 15.79
C ASP A 259 32.07 10.86 16.86
N GLY A 260 32.21 10.30 18.07
CA GLY A 260 33.00 10.90 19.15
C GLY A 260 34.28 10.16 19.54
N ILE A 261 34.47 8.93 19.07
CA ILE A 261 35.53 8.04 19.57
C ILE A 261 36.57 7.84 18.47
N THR A 262 37.58 8.71 18.48
CA THR A 262 38.74 8.59 17.58
C THR A 262 40.03 8.43 18.37
N GLY A 263 41.03 7.79 17.76
CA GLY A 263 42.34 7.61 18.36
C GLY A 263 42.34 6.65 19.57
N PRO A 264 43.07 6.94 20.65
CA PRO A 264 43.26 6.01 21.77
C PRO A 264 41.97 5.53 22.45
N ALA A 265 40.90 6.34 22.42
CA ALA A 265 39.61 5.96 23.00
C ALA A 265 38.90 4.84 22.21
N LEU A 266 39.11 4.77 20.89
CA LEU A 266 38.56 3.71 20.04
C LEU A 266 39.27 2.39 20.31
N ALA A 267 40.60 2.43 20.40
CA ALA A 267 41.41 1.27 20.74
C ALA A 267 41.08 0.71 22.14
N ILE A 268 40.75 1.59 23.10
CA ILE A 268 40.29 1.16 24.43
C ILE A 268 38.91 0.51 24.36
N PHE A 269 37.96 1.07 23.59
CA PHE A 269 36.64 0.47 23.42
C PHE A 269 36.71 -0.91 22.75
N GLU A 270 37.47 -1.03 21.67
CA GLU A 270 37.73 -2.32 20.98
C GLU A 270 38.36 -3.33 21.95
N SER A 271 39.37 -2.92 22.72
CA SER A 271 40.00 -3.76 23.74
C SER A 271 39.02 -4.18 24.85
N LEU A 272 38.10 -3.31 25.25
CA LEU A 272 37.08 -3.61 26.27
C LEU A 272 36.06 -4.65 25.75
N VAL A 273 35.67 -4.55 24.49
CA VAL A 273 34.79 -5.52 23.81
C VAL A 273 35.48 -6.88 23.71
N ASP A 274 36.75 -6.93 23.33
CA ASP A 274 37.52 -8.18 23.25
C ASP A 274 37.72 -8.83 24.63
N ASN A 275 38.04 -8.04 25.66
CA ASN A 275 38.16 -8.53 27.02
C ASN A 275 36.84 -9.07 27.57
N LEU A 276 35.70 -8.43 27.27
CA LEU A 276 34.36 -8.93 27.65
C LEU A 276 33.99 -10.22 26.90
N MET A 277 34.39 -10.34 25.63
CA MET A 277 34.23 -11.56 24.85
C MET A 277 35.04 -12.73 25.44
N ASP A 278 36.27 -12.48 25.85
CA ASP A 278 37.11 -13.51 26.48
C ASP A 278 36.64 -13.86 27.89
N LEU A 279 36.17 -12.90 28.68
CA LEU A 279 35.54 -13.16 29.97
C LEU A 279 34.28 -14.03 29.81
N LYS A 280 33.46 -13.76 28.78
CA LYS A 280 32.28 -14.58 28.46
C LYS A 280 32.65 -16.01 28.05
N LYS A 281 33.79 -16.22 27.37
CA LYS A 281 34.31 -17.56 27.08
C LYS A 281 34.75 -18.27 28.36
N GLN A 282 35.44 -17.57 29.26
CA GLN A 282 35.91 -18.14 30.53
C GLN A 282 34.77 -18.51 31.48
N ILE A 283 33.68 -17.73 31.51
CA ILE A 283 32.48 -18.03 32.34
C ILE A 283 31.67 -19.21 31.76
N ARG A 284 31.81 -19.50 30.46
CA ARG A 284 31.12 -20.63 29.80
C ARG A 284 31.89 -21.95 29.90
N HIS A 285 33.07 -21.94 30.50
CA HIS A 285 33.86 -23.13 30.86
C HIS A 285 33.85 -23.35 32.36
#